data_AF-A0AA37AAG4-F1
#
_entry.id   AF-A0AA37AAG4-F1
#
_cell.length_a   1.000
_cell.length_b   1.000
_cell.length_c   1.000
_cell.angle_alpha   90.00
_cell.angle_beta   90.00
_cell.angle_gamma   90.00
#
_symmetry.space_group_name_H-M   'P 1'
#
loop_
_entity.id
_entity.type
_entity.pdbx_description
1 polymer ?
#
loop_
_entity_poly.entity_id
_entity_poly.type
_entity_poly.pdbx_seq_one_letter_code
_entity_poly.pdbx_strand_id
1 'polypeptide(L)'
;MAEIQQITTDDLRRMDGQEGLILQGCGGNLREWVDGINDLLTEAGILLDGSRFENVSMFQHQGLTNLLFPFDRVKLDVGKLATWRLQTHAQFGGTWLSDYVPNQLGGYLVEQKKPSMRLEGQDGNIFNILGRASRLLKEAGQKGQADEMFRRVTSSGSYEEALHIISEYVDTELSDYTPSPKSHQKKKGKYAYER
;
A
#
# COMPACT_ATOMS: atom_id res chain seq x y z
N MET A 1 -25.41 3.94 6.38
CA MET A 1 -24.70 4.69 7.44
C MET A 1 -23.24 4.73 7.02
N ALA A 2 -22.57 5.87 7.11
CA ALA A 2 -21.18 5.97 6.71
C ALA A 2 -20.28 5.10 7.62
N GLU A 3 -19.38 4.36 6.99
CA GLU A 3 -18.34 3.57 7.63
C GLU A 3 -17.08 4.43 7.78
N ILE A 4 -16.49 4.39 8.98
CA ILE A 4 -15.24 5.09 9.28
C ILE A 4 -14.16 4.04 9.54
N GLN A 5 -13.24 3.90 8.60
CA GLN A 5 -12.13 2.96 8.70
C GLN A 5 -10.90 3.65 9.29
N GLN A 6 -10.25 3.04 10.28
CA GLN A 6 -8.97 3.54 10.77
C GLN A 6 -7.83 3.10 9.83
N ILE A 7 -7.00 4.05 9.41
CA ILE A 7 -5.81 3.84 8.58
C ILE A 7 -4.60 4.58 9.19
N THR A 8 -3.41 4.20 8.76
CA THR A 8 -2.14 4.80 9.16
C THR A 8 -1.63 5.79 8.11
N THR A 9 -0.65 6.62 8.47
CA THR A 9 0.03 7.48 7.50
C THR A 9 0.73 6.68 6.40
N ASP A 10 1.21 5.48 6.69
CA ASP A 10 1.82 4.62 5.67
C ASP A 10 0.79 4.10 4.67
N ASP A 11 -0.43 3.83 5.09
CA ASP A 11 -1.53 3.48 4.18
C ASP A 11 -1.84 4.65 3.24
N LEU A 12 -1.87 5.90 3.73
CA LEU A 12 -2.03 7.09 2.88
C LEU A 12 -0.91 7.18 1.84
N ARG A 13 0.33 6.87 2.22
CA ARG A 13 1.46 6.89 1.29
C ARG A 13 1.39 5.81 0.23
N ARG A 14 0.54 4.77 0.38
CA ARG A 14 0.28 3.75 -0.65
C ARG A 14 -0.87 4.10 -1.59
N MET A 15 -1.58 5.20 -1.35
CA MET A 15 -2.73 5.64 -2.16
C MET A 15 -2.29 6.46 -3.40
N ASP A 16 -1.19 6.08 -4.04
CA ASP A 16 -0.73 6.75 -5.26
C ASP A 16 -1.76 6.62 -6.38
N GLY A 17 -2.00 7.70 -7.10
CA GLY A 17 -3.05 7.80 -8.12
C GLY A 17 -4.49 7.88 -7.59
N GLN A 18 -4.70 7.89 -6.27
CA GLN A 18 -6.01 8.15 -5.66
C GLN A 18 -6.13 9.62 -5.24
N GLU A 19 -7.37 10.09 -5.09
CA GLU A 19 -7.65 11.46 -4.69
C GLU A 19 -8.75 11.53 -3.64
N GLY A 20 -8.67 12.54 -2.80
CA GLY A 20 -9.65 12.79 -1.74
C GLY A 20 -9.45 14.13 -1.05
N LEU A 21 -10.43 14.49 -0.25
CA LEU A 21 -10.37 15.65 0.65
C LEU A 21 -9.94 15.19 2.04
N ILE A 22 -8.86 15.76 2.57
CA ILE A 22 -8.45 15.58 3.95
C ILE A 22 -8.89 16.79 4.76
N LEU A 23 -9.59 16.55 5.86
CA LEU A 23 -9.90 17.54 6.89
C LEU A 23 -9.08 17.23 8.15
N GLN A 24 -8.58 18.28 8.79
CA GLN A 24 -7.63 18.17 9.90
C GLN A 24 -8.23 18.66 11.21
N GLY A 25 -7.85 18.02 12.32
CA GLY A 25 -8.32 18.43 13.65
C GLY A 25 -9.79 18.09 13.93
N CYS A 26 -10.29 16.98 13.38
CA CYS A 26 -11.64 16.48 13.61
C CYS A 26 -11.80 15.95 15.04
N GLY A 27 -12.14 16.83 15.98
CA GLY A 27 -12.45 16.49 17.37
C GLY A 27 -13.88 16.01 17.58
N GLY A 28 -14.14 15.36 18.71
CA GLY A 28 -15.50 14.92 19.08
C GLY A 28 -15.98 13.69 18.29
N ASN A 29 -17.28 13.66 17.97
CA ASN A 29 -17.90 12.53 17.29
C ASN A 29 -17.65 12.59 15.78
N LEU A 30 -16.96 11.58 15.26
CA LEU A 30 -16.54 11.53 13.86
C LEU A 30 -17.70 11.28 12.90
N ARG A 31 -18.78 10.65 13.37
CA ARG A 31 -19.97 10.47 12.53
C ARG A 31 -20.67 11.79 12.26
N GLU A 32 -20.75 12.65 13.27
CA GLU A 32 -21.28 14.01 13.11
C GLU A 32 -20.44 14.83 12.14
N TRP A 33 -19.11 14.63 12.11
CA TRP A 33 -18.25 15.20 11.08
C TRP A 33 -18.62 14.71 9.68
N VAL A 34 -18.75 13.40 9.49
CA VAL A 34 -19.07 12.83 8.17
C VAL A 34 -20.46 13.27 7.69
N ASP A 35 -21.46 13.23 8.57
CA ASP A 35 -22.82 13.64 8.24
C ASP A 35 -22.87 15.15 7.94
N GLY A 36 -22.26 15.98 8.79
CA GLY A 36 -22.24 17.43 8.61
C GLY A 36 -21.50 17.87 7.35
N ILE A 37 -20.36 17.24 7.02
CA ILE A 37 -19.65 17.54 5.77
C ILE A 37 -20.47 17.12 4.56
N ASN A 38 -21.11 15.95 4.58
CA ASN A 38 -22.00 15.55 3.49
C ASN A 38 -23.16 16.53 3.30
N ASP A 39 -23.77 17.02 4.38
CA ASP A 39 -24.87 17.99 4.30
C ASP A 39 -24.40 19.33 3.75
N LEU A 40 -23.29 19.88 4.25
CA LEU A 40 -22.71 21.12 3.73
C LEU A 40 -22.35 21.04 2.24
N LEU A 41 -21.78 19.92 1.81
CA LEU A 41 -21.42 19.72 0.40
C LEU A 41 -22.65 19.47 -0.49
N THR A 42 -23.70 18.86 0.06
CA THR A 42 -25.00 18.70 -0.64
C THR A 42 -25.67 20.06 -0.83
N GLU A 43 -25.74 20.88 0.22
CA GLU A 43 -26.33 22.23 0.19
C GLU A 43 -25.58 23.16 -0.78
N ALA A 44 -24.25 23.04 -0.85
CA ALA A 44 -23.43 23.76 -1.81
C ALA A 44 -23.59 23.27 -3.26
N GLY A 45 -24.36 22.20 -3.50
CA GLY A 45 -24.52 21.57 -4.81
C GLY A 45 -23.20 21.04 -5.37
N ILE A 46 -22.32 20.55 -4.47
CA ILE A 46 -21.05 19.92 -4.79
C ILE A 46 -21.24 18.43 -4.98
N LEU A 47 -22.00 17.78 -4.10
CA LEU A 47 -22.40 16.39 -4.25
C LEU A 47 -23.53 16.28 -5.29
N LEU A 48 -23.34 15.41 -6.28
CA LEU A 48 -24.23 15.28 -7.43
C LEU A 48 -25.05 14.00 -7.32
N ASP A 49 -26.24 13.99 -7.93
CA ASP A 49 -27.14 12.83 -7.99
C ASP A 49 -27.47 12.19 -6.63
N GLY A 50 -27.43 12.98 -5.54
CA GLY A 50 -27.63 12.47 -4.18
C GLY A 50 -26.48 11.61 -3.65
N SER A 51 -25.33 11.61 -4.33
CA SER A 51 -24.11 10.92 -3.88
C SER A 51 -23.65 11.44 -2.52
N ARG A 52 -23.07 10.56 -1.70
CA ARG A 52 -22.53 10.90 -0.38
C ARG A 52 -21.23 10.15 -0.12
N PHE A 53 -20.41 10.68 0.77
CA PHE A 53 -19.25 9.96 1.29
C PHE A 53 -19.71 8.93 2.31
N GLU A 54 -19.61 7.66 1.94
CA GLU A 54 -19.97 6.53 2.80
C GLU A 54 -18.76 5.79 3.36
N ASN A 55 -17.60 5.84 2.69
CA ASN A 55 -16.37 5.16 3.12
C ASN A 55 -15.32 6.22 3.45
N VAL A 56 -15.32 6.69 4.70
CA VAL A 56 -14.40 7.73 5.17
C VAL A 56 -13.28 7.06 5.98
N SER A 57 -12.07 7.57 5.85
CA SER A 57 -10.94 7.03 6.60
C SER A 57 -10.48 7.99 7.69
N MET A 58 -10.14 7.44 8.85
CA MET A 58 -9.60 8.12 10.02
C MET A 58 -8.11 7.83 10.14
N PHE A 59 -7.29 8.86 10.35
CA PHE A 59 -5.90 8.67 10.72
C PHE A 59 -5.40 9.74 11.68
N GLN A 60 -4.37 9.40 12.46
CA GLN A 60 -3.70 10.35 13.35
C GLN A 60 -2.36 10.79 12.75
N HIS A 61 -2.09 12.10 12.77
CA HIS A 61 -0.81 12.65 12.36
C HIS A 61 -0.53 13.95 13.12
N GLN A 62 0.68 14.09 13.67
CA GLN A 62 1.11 15.25 14.48
C GLN A 62 0.17 15.57 15.67
N GLY A 63 -0.41 14.53 16.30
CA GLY A 63 -1.32 14.69 17.43
C GLY A 63 -2.74 15.15 17.06
N LEU A 64 -3.03 15.32 15.77
CA LEU A 64 -4.37 15.63 15.27
C LEU A 64 -5.08 14.37 14.77
N THR A 65 -6.38 14.34 15.00
CA THR A 65 -7.30 13.39 14.37
C THR A 65 -7.73 13.97 13.02
N ASN A 66 -7.53 13.24 11.94
CA ASN A 66 -7.82 13.68 10.58
C ASN A 66 -8.80 12.71 9.91
N LEU A 67 -9.60 13.24 8.99
CA LEU A 67 -10.53 12.46 8.16
C LEU A 67 -10.18 12.63 6.68
N LEU A 68 -10.08 11.52 5.98
CA LEU A 68 -9.96 11.44 4.52
C LEU A 68 -11.33 11.06 3.94
N PHE A 69 -11.84 11.89 3.05
CA PHE A 69 -13.04 11.69 2.24
C PHE A 69 -12.59 11.31 0.81
N PRO A 70 -12.53 10.01 0.47
CA PRO A 70 -12.06 9.55 -0.83
C PRO A 70 -13.08 9.90 -1.93
N PHE A 71 -12.61 10.29 -3.11
CA PHE A 71 -13.50 10.58 -4.24
C PHE A 71 -13.94 9.33 -4.99
N ASP A 72 -13.35 8.17 -4.68
CA ASP A 72 -13.80 6.90 -5.26
C ASP A 72 -15.28 6.69 -4.93
N ARG A 73 -16.08 6.38 -5.96
CA ARG A 73 -17.53 6.13 -5.90
C ARG A 73 -18.39 7.33 -5.51
N VAL A 74 -17.84 8.55 -5.48
CA VAL A 74 -18.61 9.76 -5.19
C VAL A 74 -18.73 10.62 -6.44
N LYS A 75 -19.96 10.92 -6.84
CA LYS A 75 -20.22 11.89 -7.91
C LYS A 75 -20.20 13.30 -7.32
N LEU A 76 -19.25 14.12 -7.77
CA LEU A 76 -19.08 15.47 -7.24
C LEU A 76 -18.57 16.47 -8.28
N ASP A 77 -18.87 17.75 -8.07
CA ASP A 77 -18.33 18.88 -8.82
C ASP A 77 -16.98 19.30 -8.21
N VAL A 78 -15.88 18.87 -8.84
CA VAL A 78 -14.52 19.11 -8.35
C VAL A 78 -14.18 20.61 -8.34
N GLY A 79 -14.69 21.38 -9.30
CA GLY A 79 -14.43 22.81 -9.40
C GLY A 79 -15.05 23.58 -8.24
N LYS A 80 -16.32 23.28 -7.92
CA LYS A 80 -16.96 23.84 -6.73
C LYS A 80 -16.32 23.35 -5.43
N LEU A 81 -15.96 22.07 -5.34
CA LEU A 81 -15.27 21.54 -4.16
C LEU A 81 -13.93 22.25 -3.93
N ALA A 82 -13.18 22.55 -4.97
CA ALA A 82 -11.93 23.30 -4.86
C ALA A 82 -12.14 24.70 -4.29
N THR A 83 -13.20 25.39 -4.76
CA THR A 83 -13.57 26.72 -4.24
C THR A 83 -14.02 26.63 -2.79
N TRP A 84 -14.88 25.66 -2.46
CA TRP A 84 -15.35 25.42 -1.10
C TRP A 84 -14.19 25.14 -0.15
N ARG A 85 -13.25 24.26 -0.54
CA ARG A 85 -12.04 23.94 0.24
C ARG A 85 -11.23 25.19 0.57
N LEU A 86 -11.03 26.08 -0.41
CA LEU A 86 -10.30 27.33 -0.20
C LEU A 86 -11.05 28.28 0.75
N GLN A 87 -12.36 28.38 0.62
CA GLN A 87 -13.20 29.24 1.48
C GLN A 87 -13.27 28.73 2.93
N THR A 88 -13.31 27.41 3.13
CA THR A 88 -13.46 26.78 4.45
C THR A 88 -12.13 26.33 5.07
N HIS A 89 -10.99 26.62 4.43
CA HIS A 89 -9.66 26.19 4.89
C HIS A 89 -9.37 26.60 6.34
N ALA A 90 -9.73 27.82 6.74
CA ALA A 90 -9.51 28.30 8.11
C ALA A 90 -10.32 27.51 9.16
N GLN A 91 -11.45 26.93 8.76
CA GLN A 91 -12.32 26.17 9.66
C GLN A 91 -11.93 24.68 9.73
N PHE A 92 -11.57 24.07 8.60
CA PHE A 92 -11.39 22.61 8.52
C PHE A 92 -9.97 22.15 8.20
N GLY A 93 -9.04 23.07 7.88
CA GLY A 93 -7.69 22.72 7.44
C GLY A 93 -7.68 21.85 6.18
N GLY A 94 -8.66 22.05 5.29
CA GLY A 94 -8.93 21.19 4.14
C GLY A 94 -7.81 21.17 3.10
N THR A 95 -7.32 19.99 2.75
CA THR A 95 -6.25 19.77 1.77
C THR A 95 -6.57 18.59 0.86
N TRP A 96 -5.97 18.55 -0.34
CA TRP A 96 -6.06 17.38 -1.19
C TRP A 96 -5.16 16.26 -0.66
N LEU A 97 -5.54 15.00 -0.90
CA LEU A 97 -4.69 13.85 -0.61
C LEU A 97 -3.38 13.94 -1.40
N SER A 98 -3.46 14.32 -2.67
CA SER A 98 -2.31 14.56 -3.54
C SER A 98 -1.38 15.68 -3.09
N ASP A 99 -1.87 16.65 -2.32
CA ASP A 99 -1.05 17.66 -1.68
C ASP A 99 -0.49 17.16 -0.34
N TYR A 100 -1.30 16.46 0.45
CA TYR A 100 -0.95 16.09 1.82
C TYR A 100 0.20 15.08 1.87
N VAL A 101 0.13 14.02 1.06
CA VAL A 101 1.13 12.94 1.09
C VAL A 101 2.54 13.46 0.77
N PRO A 102 2.79 14.17 -0.34
CA PRO A 102 4.13 14.70 -0.62
C PRO A 102 4.58 15.77 0.37
N ASN A 103 3.69 16.68 0.78
CA ASN A 103 4.09 17.84 1.58
C ASN A 103 4.21 17.53 3.08
N GLN A 104 3.44 16.56 3.60
CA GLN A 104 3.38 16.27 5.04
C GLN A 104 3.95 14.90 5.41
N LEU A 105 3.92 13.92 4.50
CA LEU A 105 4.32 12.54 4.77
C LEU A 105 5.62 12.12 4.05
N GLY A 106 6.25 13.04 3.31
CA GLY A 106 7.51 12.77 2.59
C GLY A 106 7.31 11.92 1.33
N GLY A 107 6.16 12.04 0.67
CA GLY A 107 5.88 11.40 -0.62
C GLY A 107 5.25 10.02 -0.53
N TYR A 108 4.75 9.56 -1.67
CA TYR A 108 4.17 8.22 -1.81
C TYR A 108 5.24 7.14 -1.64
N LEU A 109 4.84 6.03 -1.02
CA LEU A 109 5.61 4.80 -1.04
C LEU A 109 5.51 4.23 -2.45
N VAL A 110 6.65 4.18 -3.15
CA VAL A 110 6.74 3.38 -4.36
C VAL A 110 6.69 1.93 -3.92
N GLU A 111 5.54 1.26 -4.10
CA GLU A 111 5.51 -0.19 -4.10
C GLU A 111 6.38 -0.66 -5.27
N GLN A 112 7.65 -0.92 -4.97
CA GLN A 112 8.60 -1.38 -5.96
C GLN A 112 8.17 -2.78 -6.38
N LYS A 113 7.51 -2.87 -7.54
CA LYS A 113 7.23 -4.16 -8.18
C LYS A 113 8.56 -4.87 -8.37
N LYS A 114 8.73 -5.98 -7.66
CA LYS A 114 9.89 -6.84 -7.83
C LYS A 114 9.83 -7.41 -9.25
N PRO A 115 10.89 -7.27 -10.06
CA PRO A 115 10.89 -7.90 -11.37
C PRO A 115 10.91 -9.43 -11.20
N SER A 116 10.11 -10.13 -12.01
CA SER A 116 10.06 -11.58 -12.02
C SER A 116 11.32 -12.15 -12.70
N MET A 117 11.97 -13.10 -12.04
CA MET A 117 13.17 -13.75 -12.51
C MET A 117 13.00 -15.28 -12.51
N ARG A 118 13.08 -15.88 -13.70
CA ARG A 118 13.08 -17.34 -13.87
C ARG A 118 14.46 -17.94 -13.56
N LEU A 119 14.47 -18.89 -12.62
CA LEU A 119 15.66 -19.65 -12.22
C LEU A 119 15.80 -21.00 -12.93
N GLU A 120 14.70 -21.58 -13.43
CA GLU A 120 14.74 -22.89 -14.09
C GLU A 120 15.57 -22.90 -15.38
N GLY A 121 16.37 -23.96 -15.56
CA GLY A 121 17.21 -24.15 -16.75
C GLY A 121 18.41 -23.21 -16.84
N GLN A 122 18.73 -22.48 -15.78
CA GLN A 122 19.80 -21.49 -15.73
C GLN A 122 20.97 -21.99 -14.89
N ASP A 123 22.16 -21.44 -15.13
CA ASP A 123 23.32 -21.70 -14.29
C ASP A 123 23.04 -21.21 -12.87
N GLY A 124 23.07 -22.15 -11.92
CA GLY A 124 22.86 -21.93 -10.49
C GLY A 124 24.03 -21.24 -9.80
N ASN A 125 25.07 -20.82 -10.52
CA ASN A 125 26.12 -19.98 -9.96
C ASN A 125 25.54 -18.65 -9.45
N ILE A 126 25.80 -18.34 -8.18
CA ILE A 126 25.26 -17.15 -7.51
C ILE A 126 25.64 -15.84 -8.21
N PHE A 127 26.81 -15.76 -8.83
CA PHE A 127 27.23 -14.56 -9.56
C PHE A 127 26.43 -14.37 -10.85
N ASN A 128 26.02 -15.47 -11.50
CA ASN A 128 25.15 -15.42 -12.66
C ASN A 128 23.73 -14.99 -12.26
N ILE A 129 23.19 -15.58 -11.18
CA ILE A 129 21.90 -15.20 -10.59
C ILE A 129 21.90 -13.71 -10.20
N LEU A 130 22.95 -13.26 -9.49
CA LEU A 130 23.13 -11.87 -9.08
C LEU A 130 23.20 -10.92 -10.27
N GLY A 131 23.97 -11.27 -11.31
CA GLY A 131 24.10 -10.46 -12.52
C GLY A 131 22.76 -10.27 -13.24
N ARG A 132 21.96 -11.34 -13.33
CA ARG A 132 20.61 -11.30 -13.92
C ARG A 132 19.65 -10.45 -13.09
N ALA A 133 19.62 -10.65 -11.76
CA ALA A 133 18.80 -9.84 -10.86
C ALA A 133 19.18 -8.36 -10.93
N SER A 134 20.48 -8.04 -10.96
CA SER A 134 20.97 -6.65 -11.08
C SER A 134 20.52 -6.01 -12.39
N ARG A 135 20.55 -6.76 -13.49
CA ARG A 135 20.09 -6.30 -14.80
C ARG A 135 18.59 -6.04 -14.80
N LEU A 136 17.78 -6.96 -14.28
CA LEU A 136 16.33 -6.81 -14.19
C LEU A 136 15.93 -5.58 -13.37
N LEU A 137 16.57 -5.37 -12.22
CA LEU A 137 16.35 -4.18 -11.39
C LEU A 137 16.71 -2.90 -12.15
N LYS A 138 17.82 -2.88 -12.89
CA LYS A 138 18.23 -1.73 -13.71
C LYS A 138 17.26 -1.46 -14.86
N GLU A 139 16.77 -2.50 -15.54
CA GLU A 139 15.77 -2.40 -16.60
C GLU A 139 14.41 -1.89 -16.05
N ALA A 140 14.08 -2.21 -14.80
CA ALA A 140 12.94 -1.67 -14.07
C ALA A 140 13.17 -0.25 -13.48
N GLY A 141 14.31 0.39 -13.75
CA GLY A 141 14.66 1.70 -13.21
C GLY A 141 15.14 1.70 -11.75
N GLN A 142 15.25 0.53 -11.12
CA GLN A 142 15.59 0.33 -9.70
C GLN A 142 17.12 0.21 -9.49
N LYS A 143 17.91 1.10 -10.09
CA LYS A 143 19.39 1.05 -10.04
C LYS A 143 19.93 1.04 -8.61
N GLY A 144 19.33 1.83 -7.71
CA GLY A 144 19.73 1.88 -6.30
C GLY A 144 19.62 0.53 -5.59
N GLN A 145 18.52 -0.20 -5.84
CA GLN A 145 18.33 -1.55 -5.30
C GLN A 145 19.31 -2.55 -5.92
N ALA A 146 19.60 -2.43 -7.21
CA ALA A 146 20.62 -3.26 -7.85
C ALA A 146 22.00 -3.10 -7.18
N ASP A 147 22.39 -1.86 -6.85
CA ASP A 147 23.66 -1.55 -6.20
C ASP A 147 23.71 -1.97 -4.72
N GLU A 148 22.58 -1.89 -4.02
CA GLU A 148 22.43 -2.34 -2.63
C GLU A 148 22.44 -3.87 -2.53
N MET A 149 21.61 -4.55 -3.34
CA MET A 149 21.57 -6.01 -3.44
C MET A 149 22.97 -6.57 -3.73
N PHE A 150 23.69 -5.97 -4.70
CA PHE A 150 25.05 -6.37 -5.03
C PHE A 150 25.98 -6.29 -3.80
N ARG A 151 25.95 -5.16 -3.08
CA ARG A 151 26.76 -4.97 -1.85
C ARG A 151 26.42 -5.99 -0.77
N ARG A 152 25.14 -6.28 -0.55
CA ARG A 152 24.68 -7.25 0.45
C ARG A 152 25.11 -8.67 0.07
N VAL A 153 24.93 -9.07 -1.18
CA VAL A 153 25.34 -10.39 -1.66
C VAL A 153 26.87 -10.58 -1.61
N THR A 154 27.67 -9.57 -1.99
CA THR A 154 29.13 -9.67 -1.87
C THR A 154 29.63 -9.74 -0.43
N SER A 155 28.81 -9.31 0.52
CA SER A 155 29.09 -9.39 1.96
C SER A 155 28.56 -10.68 2.59
N SER A 156 27.81 -11.50 1.84
CA SER A 156 27.25 -12.75 2.34
C SER A 156 28.31 -13.85 2.48
N GLY A 157 28.15 -14.70 3.48
CA GLY A 157 29.09 -15.78 3.78
C GLY A 157 28.71 -17.12 3.15
N SER A 158 27.51 -17.22 2.56
CA SER A 158 27.01 -18.48 2.02
C SER A 158 26.13 -18.29 0.78
N TYR A 159 26.03 -19.34 -0.03
CA TYR A 159 25.14 -19.38 -1.18
C TYR A 159 23.67 -19.16 -0.80
N GLU A 160 23.22 -19.77 0.30
CA GLU A 160 21.83 -19.67 0.77
C GLU A 160 21.49 -18.25 1.22
N GLU A 161 22.38 -17.60 1.96
CA GLU A 161 22.24 -16.20 2.38
C GLU A 161 22.21 -15.26 1.17
N ALA A 162 23.11 -15.47 0.20
CA ALA A 162 23.11 -14.72 -1.05
C ALA A 162 21.79 -14.87 -1.82
N LEU A 163 21.26 -16.09 -1.93
CA LEU A 163 20.00 -16.37 -2.61
C LEU A 163 18.81 -15.74 -1.87
N HIS A 164 18.82 -15.80 -0.53
CA HIS A 164 17.80 -15.14 0.29
C HIS A 164 17.79 -13.64 0.07
N ILE A 165 18.96 -12.99 0.11
CA ILE A 165 19.08 -11.56 -0.17
C ILE A 165 18.54 -11.25 -1.57
N ILE A 166 18.88 -12.02 -2.60
CA ILE A 166 18.38 -11.79 -3.97
C ILE A 166 16.85 -11.90 -4.02
N SER A 167 16.25 -12.86 -3.31
CA SER A 167 14.78 -13.02 -3.24
C SER A 167 14.05 -11.86 -2.56
N GLU A 168 14.76 -11.03 -1.78
CA GLU A 168 14.19 -9.79 -1.24
C GLU A 168 13.94 -8.75 -2.34
N TYR A 169 14.67 -8.81 -3.46
CA TYR A 169 14.61 -7.81 -4.54
C TYR A 169 13.94 -8.30 -5.83
N VAL A 170 13.95 -9.60 -6.11
CA VAL A 170 13.32 -10.18 -7.31
C VAL A 170 12.36 -11.30 -6.92
N ASP A 171 11.22 -11.37 -7.60
CA ASP A 171 10.30 -12.50 -7.45
C ASP A 171 10.78 -13.66 -8.30
N THR A 172 10.71 -14.88 -7.77
CA THR A 172 11.17 -16.08 -8.48
C THR A 172 10.13 -17.17 -8.36
N GLU A 173 10.21 -18.21 -9.18
CA GLU A 173 9.30 -19.37 -9.08
C GLU A 173 9.38 -20.09 -7.70
N LEU A 174 10.33 -19.73 -6.83
CA LEU A 174 10.50 -20.25 -5.47
C LEU A 174 9.84 -19.37 -4.38
N SER A 175 9.42 -18.14 -4.70
CA SER A 175 8.80 -17.24 -3.70
C SER A 175 7.39 -17.67 -3.27
N ASP A 176 6.77 -18.62 -3.99
CA ASP A 176 5.45 -19.17 -3.66
C ASP A 176 5.49 -20.32 -2.62
N TYR A 177 6.65 -20.64 -2.04
CA TYR A 177 6.72 -21.65 -0.98
C TYR A 177 6.25 -21.08 0.37
N THR A 178 4.94 -21.06 0.59
CA THR A 178 4.41 -21.21 1.95
C THR A 178 4.63 -22.66 2.38
N PRO A 179 5.37 -22.95 3.47
CA PRO A 179 5.43 -24.30 3.99
C PRO A 179 4.05 -24.67 4.54
N SER A 180 3.25 -25.36 3.74
CA SER A 180 2.04 -26.02 4.22
C SER A 180 2.44 -27.00 5.33
N PRO A 181 1.86 -26.90 6.55
CA PRO A 181 2.19 -27.80 7.64
C PRO A 181 1.85 -29.24 7.23
N LYS A 182 2.87 -30.11 7.22
CA LYS A 182 2.74 -31.53 6.90
C LYS A 182 1.72 -32.18 7.85
N SER A 183 0.53 -32.48 7.31
CA SER A 183 -0.42 -33.37 7.99
C SER A 183 0.20 -34.76 8.06
N HIS A 184 0.58 -35.18 9.28
CA HIS A 184 0.89 -36.57 9.56
C HIS A 184 -0.41 -37.37 9.49
N GLN A 185 -0.76 -37.86 8.30
CA GLN A 185 -1.74 -38.93 8.17
C GLN A 185 -1.13 -40.23 8.70
N LYS A 186 -1.35 -40.51 9.99
CA LYS A 186 -1.29 -41.86 10.55
C LYS A 186 -2.43 -42.68 9.91
N LYS A 187 -2.14 -43.41 8.83
CA LYS A 187 -2.98 -44.55 8.41
C LYS A 187 -2.68 -45.74 9.32
N LYS A 188 -3.68 -46.15 10.13
CA LYS A 188 -3.74 -47.46 10.80
C LYS A 188 -4.39 -48.47 9.86
N GLY A 189 -3.88 -49.70 9.86
CA GLY A 189 -4.51 -50.91 9.31
C GLY A 189 -3.44 -51.93 8.86
N LYS A 190 -2.93 -52.80 9.75
CA LYS A 190 -3.31 -54.22 9.89
C LYS A 190 -3.44 -54.96 8.56
N TYR A 191 -2.55 -55.91 8.28
CA TYR A 191 -2.90 -57.27 7.86
C TYR A 191 -1.77 -58.25 8.22
N ALA A 192 -2.19 -59.42 8.71
CA ALA A 192 -1.39 -60.59 9.02
C ALA A 192 -1.19 -61.45 7.76
N TYR A 193 -0.09 -62.20 7.72
CA TYR A 193 -0.13 -63.59 7.25
C TYR A 193 1.04 -64.38 7.83
N GLU A 194 0.69 -65.55 8.36
CA GLU A 194 1.55 -66.64 8.76
C GLU A 194 2.19 -67.31 7.53
N ARG A 195 3.45 -67.75 7.66
CA ARG A 195 3.86 -69.15 7.47
C ARG A 195 5.32 -69.34 7.86
#